data_AF-A0A512MHK5-F1
#
_entry.id   AF-A0A512MHK5-F1
#
_cell.length_a   1.000
_cell.length_b   1.000
_cell.length_c   1.000
_cell.angle_alpha   90.00
_cell.angle_beta   90.00
_cell.angle_gamma   90.00
#
_symmetry.space_group_name_H-M   'P 1'
#
loop_
_entity.id
_entity.type
_entity.pdbx_description
1 polymer ?
#
loop_
_entity_poly.entity_id
_entity_poly.type
_entity_poly.pdbx_seq_one_letter_code
_entity_poly.pdbx_strand_id
1 'polypeptide(L)'
;MPVKWDAIQYLPDELVWMIPSSTYQGYEIIVAGDSRQPDQHLLEFAKRIMECRDHWVSQSRDFLWSFIDRSKFPPADENWYADAFRFESPGLFTIEFSHVADPYGLWTVMLRLCRQDEEGLGSYAVHEFRRCNS
;
A
#
# COMPACT_ATOMS: atom_id res chain seq x y z
N MET A 1 -2.50 -12.87 2.71
CA MET A 1 -3.07 -12.97 4.08
C MET A 1 -4.47 -12.34 4.11
N PRO A 2 -5.46 -12.88 4.85
CA PRO A 2 -6.78 -12.27 4.96
C PRO A 2 -6.73 -10.96 5.76
N VAL A 3 -7.47 -9.94 5.31
CA VAL A 3 -7.61 -8.67 6.02
C VAL A 3 -8.68 -8.84 7.12
N LYS A 4 -8.33 -8.54 8.36
CA LYS A 4 -9.26 -8.60 9.50
C LYS A 4 -9.92 -7.24 9.71
N TRP A 5 -11.04 -7.04 9.02
CA TRP A 5 -11.84 -5.80 9.11
C TRP A 5 -12.49 -5.58 10.49
N ASP A 6 -12.46 -6.57 11.37
CA ASP A 6 -12.88 -6.53 12.76
C ASP A 6 -11.77 -6.05 13.72
N ALA A 7 -10.51 -5.96 13.25
CA ALA A 7 -9.34 -5.52 14.02
C ALA A 7 -8.86 -4.11 13.62
N ILE A 8 -9.80 -3.22 13.25
CA ILE A 8 -9.49 -1.82 12.91
C ILE A 8 -9.22 -1.05 14.20
N GLN A 9 -8.02 -0.49 14.34
CA GLN A 9 -7.71 0.48 15.37
C GLN A 9 -7.91 1.88 14.80
N TYR A 10 -8.55 2.77 15.56
CA TYR A 10 -8.75 4.13 15.11
C TYR A 10 -7.94 5.08 15.99
N LEU A 11 -7.06 5.86 15.39
CA LEU A 11 -6.18 6.81 16.08
C LEU A 11 -6.52 8.23 15.61
N PRO A 12 -6.73 9.18 16.54
CA PRO A 12 -6.93 10.57 16.16
C PRO A 12 -5.67 11.12 15.47
N ASP A 13 -5.87 11.95 14.44
CA ASP A 13 -4.83 12.70 13.72
C ASP A 13 -3.88 11.91 12.81
N GLU A 14 -4.15 10.63 12.55
CA GLU A 14 -3.34 9.80 11.63
C GLU A 14 -3.95 9.67 10.22
N LEU A 15 -3.15 9.29 9.22
CA LEU A 15 -3.64 8.83 7.90
C LEU A 15 -4.21 7.39 8.02
N VAL A 16 -4.76 6.80 6.94
CA VAL A 16 -5.11 5.37 6.96
C VAL A 16 -3.85 4.56 6.68
N TRP A 17 -3.50 3.61 7.53
CA TRP A 17 -2.35 2.70 7.38
C TRP A 17 -2.83 1.26 7.44
N MET A 18 -2.18 0.37 6.71
CA MET A 18 -2.32 -1.07 6.89
C MET A 18 -0.95 -1.66 7.16
N ILE A 19 -0.71 -2.09 8.40
CA ILE A 19 0.59 -2.62 8.83
C ILE A 19 0.44 -4.11 9.12
N PRO A 20 1.34 -5.00 8.66
CA PRO A 20 1.40 -6.40 9.04
C PRO A 20 1.47 -6.49 10.57
N SER A 21 0.43 -7.04 11.19
CA SER A 21 0.39 -7.17 12.63
C SER A 21 1.30 -8.33 13.05
N SER A 22 2.20 -8.10 13.99
CA SER A 22 2.92 -9.18 14.70
C SER A 22 2.02 -9.89 15.72
N THR A 23 0.89 -9.29 16.07
CA THR A 23 -0.04 -9.72 17.12
C THR A 23 -1.19 -10.57 16.58
N TYR A 24 -1.58 -10.37 15.32
CA TYR A 24 -2.62 -11.13 14.62
C TYR A 24 -2.07 -11.66 13.29
N GLN A 25 -2.46 -12.87 12.86
CA GLN A 25 -2.24 -13.27 11.46
C GLN A 25 -3.08 -12.37 10.53
N GLY A 26 -2.54 -11.24 10.07
CA GLY A 26 -3.22 -10.28 9.20
C GLY A 26 -2.60 -8.88 9.19
N TYR A 27 -3.24 -7.93 8.49
CA TYR A 27 -2.92 -6.51 8.54
C TYR A 27 -3.78 -5.81 9.60
N GLU A 28 -3.18 -4.94 10.40
CA GLU A 28 -3.83 -3.98 11.28
C GLU A 28 -4.14 -2.72 10.46
N ILE A 29 -5.42 -2.36 10.38
CA ILE A 29 -5.86 -1.17 9.66
C ILE A 29 -5.99 -0.05 10.68
N ILE A 30 -5.21 1.00 10.51
CA ILE A 30 -5.35 2.29 11.15
C ILE A 30 -6.12 3.16 10.17
N VAL A 31 -7.20 3.83 10.57
CA VAL A 31 -8.00 4.68 9.66
C VAL A 31 -7.91 6.13 10.12
N ALA A 32 -7.67 7.04 9.18
CA ALA A 32 -7.74 8.47 9.40
C ALA A 32 -9.14 8.93 9.80
N GLY A 33 -9.21 9.76 10.84
CA GLY A 33 -10.44 10.35 11.33
C GLY A 33 -10.52 10.32 12.85
N ASP A 34 -11.58 10.91 13.40
CA ASP A 34 -11.91 10.67 14.80
C ASP A 34 -12.17 9.16 14.95
N SER A 35 -11.62 8.54 15.99
CA SER A 35 -11.88 7.13 16.31
C SER A 35 -13.36 6.82 16.53
N ARG A 36 -14.17 7.85 16.71
CA ARG A 36 -15.63 7.80 16.85
C ARG A 36 -16.38 8.10 15.55
N GLN A 37 -15.72 8.68 14.53
CA GLN A 37 -16.29 9.04 13.23
C GLN A 37 -15.22 8.91 12.11
N PRO A 38 -14.91 7.68 11.67
CA PRO A 38 -13.98 7.48 10.57
C PRO A 38 -14.56 8.03 9.26
N ASP A 39 -13.70 8.55 8.38
CA ASP A 39 -14.09 8.98 7.04
C ASP A 39 -14.60 7.76 6.25
N GLN A 40 -15.93 7.69 6.08
CA GLN A 40 -16.59 6.57 5.41
C GLN A 40 -16.17 6.43 3.95
N HIS A 41 -15.96 7.55 3.24
CA HIS A 41 -15.56 7.51 1.84
C HIS A 41 -14.13 6.97 1.69
N LEU A 42 -13.24 7.36 2.60
CA LEU A 42 -11.87 6.86 2.61
C LEU A 42 -11.81 5.37 3.01
N LEU A 43 -12.66 4.95 3.94
CA LEU A 43 -12.78 3.55 4.35
C LEU A 43 -13.31 2.66 3.22
N GLU A 44 -14.36 3.09 2.52
CA GLU A 44 -14.90 2.37 1.35
C GLU A 44 -13.88 2.29 0.21
N PHE A 45 -13.14 3.37 -0.02
CA PHE A 45 -12.04 3.39 -0.96
C PHE A 45 -10.95 2.37 -0.58
N ALA A 46 -10.50 2.37 0.68
CA ALA A 46 -9.50 1.43 1.16
C ALA A 46 -9.97 -0.02 1.01
N LYS A 47 -11.21 -0.33 1.35
CA LYS A 47 -11.82 -1.65 1.15
C LYS A 47 -11.71 -2.12 -0.29
N ARG A 48 -12.16 -1.30 -1.24
CA ARG A 48 -12.12 -1.62 -2.68
C ARG A 48 -10.70 -1.86 -3.18
N ILE A 49 -9.72 -1.04 -2.78
CA ILE A 49 -8.33 -1.26 -3.18
C ILE A 49 -7.80 -2.59 -2.62
N MET A 50 -8.11 -2.91 -1.37
CA MET A 50 -7.62 -4.14 -0.73
C MET A 50 -8.25 -5.43 -1.26
N GLU A 51 -9.45 -5.38 -1.84
CA GLU A 51 -10.03 -6.51 -2.58
C GLU A 51 -9.16 -6.93 -3.76
N CYS A 52 -8.48 -5.96 -4.39
CA CYS A 52 -7.55 -6.19 -5.49
C CYS A 52 -6.07 -6.07 -5.05
N ARG A 53 -5.76 -6.30 -3.76
CA ARG A 53 -4.39 -6.12 -3.21
C ARG A 53 -3.33 -6.77 -4.08
N ASP A 54 -3.49 -8.05 -4.41
CA ASP A 54 -2.44 -8.82 -5.09
C ASP A 54 -2.16 -8.27 -6.50
N HIS A 55 -3.20 -7.71 -7.15
CA HIS A 55 -3.04 -6.99 -8.41
C HIS A 55 -2.18 -5.73 -8.23
N TRP A 56 -2.49 -4.89 -7.25
CA TRP A 56 -1.74 -3.64 -7.00
C TRP A 56 -0.31 -3.89 -6.54
N VAL A 57 -0.10 -4.93 -5.73
CA VAL A 57 1.25 -5.38 -5.31
C VAL A 57 2.05 -5.84 -6.51
N SER A 58 1.48 -6.71 -7.36
CA SER A 58 2.17 -7.20 -8.55
C SER A 58 2.52 -6.06 -9.49
N GLN A 59 1.56 -5.19 -9.82
CA GLN A 59 1.78 -4.05 -10.71
C GLN A 59 2.89 -3.13 -10.19
N SER A 60 2.88 -2.81 -8.90
CA SER A 60 3.85 -1.90 -8.30
C SER A 60 5.22 -2.54 -8.19
N ARG A 61 5.31 -3.84 -7.87
CA ARG A 61 6.55 -4.61 -7.87
C ARG A 61 7.16 -4.70 -9.26
N ASP A 62 6.36 -5.04 -10.27
CA ASP A 62 6.83 -5.17 -11.66
C ASP A 62 7.37 -3.82 -12.16
N PHE A 63 6.72 -2.72 -11.77
CA PHE A 63 7.21 -1.37 -12.03
C PHE A 63 8.53 -1.09 -11.31
N LEU A 64 8.63 -1.34 -9.99
CA LEU A 64 9.87 -1.17 -9.23
C LEU A 64 11.03 -1.96 -9.87
N TRP A 65 10.79 -3.23 -10.20
CA TRP A 65 11.78 -4.10 -10.81
C TRP A 65 12.30 -3.58 -12.16
N SER A 66 11.45 -2.88 -12.92
CA SER A 66 11.83 -2.27 -14.19
C SER A 66 12.73 -1.03 -14.02
N PHE A 67 12.67 -0.36 -12.86
CA PHE A 67 13.29 0.94 -12.62
C PHE A 67 14.57 0.87 -11.76
N ILE A 68 14.68 -0.11 -10.87
CA ILE A 68 15.87 -0.26 -10.02
C ILE A 68 17.11 -0.69 -10.81
N ASP A 69 18.28 -0.29 -10.33
CA ASP A 69 19.57 -0.82 -10.79
C ASP A 69 19.76 -2.25 -10.25
N ARG A 70 19.34 -3.23 -11.05
CA ARG A 70 19.41 -4.67 -10.73
C ARG A 70 20.82 -5.16 -10.45
N SER A 71 21.88 -4.45 -10.87
CA SER A 71 23.26 -4.82 -10.56
C SER A 71 23.61 -4.70 -9.06
N LYS A 72 22.78 -3.97 -8.31
CA LYS A 72 22.91 -3.80 -6.85
C LYS A 72 22.26 -4.92 -6.04
N PHE A 73 21.53 -5.81 -6.71
CA PHE A 73 20.78 -6.88 -6.08
C PHE A 73 21.40 -8.25 -6.42
N PRO A 74 21.29 -9.25 -5.54
CA PRO A 74 21.70 -10.60 -5.86
C PRO A 74 20.97 -11.11 -7.12
N PRO A 75 21.67 -11.78 -8.05
CA PRO A 75 21.03 -12.32 -9.24
C PRO A 75 19.97 -13.35 -8.83
N ALA A 76 18.73 -13.14 -9.28
CA ALA A 76 17.51 -13.92 -9.02
C ALA A 76 16.71 -13.58 -7.75
N ASP A 77 17.03 -12.50 -7.03
CA ASP A 77 16.22 -12.08 -5.88
C ASP A 77 15.12 -11.08 -6.31
N GLU A 78 13.89 -11.57 -6.51
CA GLU A 78 12.68 -10.76 -6.74
C GLU A 78 11.84 -10.62 -5.46
N ASN A 79 12.43 -10.87 -4.29
CA ASN A 79 11.72 -10.91 -3.01
C ASN A 79 11.42 -9.50 -2.48
N TRP A 80 10.52 -8.81 -3.19
CA TRP A 80 9.85 -7.60 -2.78
C TRP A 80 8.59 -7.93 -1.97
N TYR A 81 8.46 -7.35 -0.79
CA TYR A 81 7.32 -7.54 0.10
C TYR A 81 6.60 -6.22 0.28
N ALA A 82 5.28 -6.23 0.11
CA ALA A 82 4.45 -5.06 0.43
C ALA A 82 4.25 -4.99 1.96
N ASP A 83 4.96 -4.07 2.59
CA ASP A 83 4.95 -3.88 4.05
C ASP A 83 3.82 -2.99 4.52
N ALA A 84 3.31 -2.09 3.69
CA ALA A 84 2.19 -1.26 4.10
C ALA A 84 1.39 -0.71 2.93
N PHE A 85 0.13 -0.40 3.20
CA PHE A 85 -0.73 0.40 2.33
C PHE A 85 -1.15 1.66 3.09
N ARG A 86 -1.06 2.82 2.44
CA ARG A 86 -1.49 4.09 3.00
C ARG A 86 -2.51 4.73 2.08
N PHE A 87 -3.61 5.23 2.64
CA PHE A 87 -4.67 5.86 1.85
C PHE A 87 -4.76 7.34 2.26
N GLU A 88 -4.44 8.21 1.31
CA GLU A 88 -4.29 9.64 1.54
C GLU A 88 -5.57 10.40 1.13
N SER A 89 -6.21 9.98 0.05
CA SER A 89 -7.50 10.52 -0.39
C SER A 89 -8.22 9.53 -1.33
N PRO A 90 -9.54 9.68 -1.58
CA PRO A 90 -10.23 8.92 -2.59
C PRO A 90 -9.59 9.15 -3.97
N GLY A 91 -8.79 8.18 -4.41
CA GLY A 91 -8.02 8.28 -5.65
C GLY A 91 -6.50 8.35 -5.48
N LEU A 92 -5.97 8.30 -4.26
CA LEU A 92 -4.53 8.31 -4.00
C LEU A 92 -4.18 7.35 -2.87
N PHE A 93 -3.29 6.40 -3.15
CA PHE A 93 -2.78 5.48 -2.15
C PHE A 93 -1.33 5.13 -2.42
N THR A 94 -0.60 4.81 -1.37
CA THR A 94 0.81 4.46 -1.39
C THR A 94 0.99 3.03 -0.92
N ILE A 95 1.87 2.28 -1.59
CA ILE A 95 2.33 0.96 -1.15
C ILE A 95 3.80 1.08 -0.76
N GLU A 96 4.12 0.60 0.44
CA GLU A 96 5.48 0.51 0.93
C GLU A 96 6.02 -0.89 0.70
N PHE A 97 7.27 -0.97 0.28
CA PHE A 97 7.94 -2.17 -0.13
C PHE A 97 9.33 -2.30 0.50
N SER A 98 9.63 -3.47 1.06
CA SER A 98 10.98 -3.86 1.43
C SER A 98 11.48 -4.97 0.53
N HIS A 99 12.80 -5.02 0.37
CA HIS A 99 13.48 -6.08 -0.35
C HIS A 99 14.51 -6.73 0.57
N VAL A 100 14.51 -8.06 0.68
CA VAL A 100 15.35 -8.80 1.65
C VAL A 100 16.84 -8.51 1.47
N ALA A 101 17.28 -8.32 0.23
CA ALA A 101 18.66 -8.00 -0.09
C ALA A 101 18.95 -6.51 -0.27
N ASP A 102 18.01 -5.59 0.01
CA ASP A 102 18.29 -4.16 -0.05
C ASP A 102 18.74 -3.62 1.32
N PRO A 103 20.03 -3.28 1.47
CA PRO A 103 20.55 -2.71 2.71
C PRO A 103 20.16 -1.24 2.89
N TYR A 104 19.56 -0.59 1.88
CA TYR A 104 19.34 0.85 1.81
C TYR A 104 17.91 1.31 2.12
N GLY A 105 16.98 0.38 2.38
CA GLY A 105 15.74 0.71 3.07
C GLY A 105 14.46 0.59 2.23
N LEU A 106 13.46 1.37 2.64
CA LEU A 106 12.05 1.24 2.25
C LEU A 106 11.78 1.93 0.90
N TRP A 107 11.06 1.26 0.03
CA TRP A 107 10.58 1.81 -1.24
C TRP A 107 9.11 2.15 -1.12
N THR A 108 8.70 3.25 -1.71
CA THR A 108 7.28 3.60 -1.74
C THR A 108 6.85 3.88 -3.16
N VAL A 109 5.70 3.31 -3.54
CA VAL A 109 5.05 3.50 -4.83
C VAL A 109 3.72 4.16 -4.57
N MET A 110 3.55 5.37 -5.07
CA MET A 110 2.30 6.13 -4.97
C MET A 110 1.49 5.90 -6.24
N LEU A 111 0.24 5.45 -6.08
CA LEU A 111 -0.71 5.19 -7.14
C LEU A 111 -1.82 6.23 -7.11
N ARG A 112 -2.06 6.88 -8.26
CA ARG A 112 -3.09 7.90 -8.43
C ARG A 112 -4.12 7.45 -9.44
N LEU A 113 -5.39 7.74 -9.14
CA LEU A 113 -6.52 7.52 -10.02
C LEU A 113 -6.34 8.33 -11.31
N CYS A 114 -6.33 7.62 -12.44
CA CYS A 114 -6.23 8.19 -13.77
C CYS A 114 -7.57 8.21 -14.50
N ARG A 115 -8.39 7.17 -14.32
CA ARG A 115 -9.74 7.06 -14.90
C ARG A 115 -10.65 6.31 -13.94
N GLN A 116 -11.90 6.72 -13.86
CA GLN A 116 -12.94 5.99 -13.17
C GLN A 116 -13.76 5.25 -14.23
N ASP A 117 -13.89 3.92 -14.13
CA ASP A 117 -14.77 3.16 -15.01
C ASP A 117 -16.23 3.20 -14.52
N GLU A 118 -17.13 2.72 -15.37
CA GLU A 118 -18.58 2.67 -15.11
C GLU A 118 -18.94 1.70 -13.97
N GLU A 119 -18.04 0.75 -13.64
CA GLU A 119 -18.19 -0.23 -12.56
C GLU A 119 -17.64 0.27 -11.21
N GLY A 120 -17.06 1.48 -11.18
CA GLY A 120 -16.50 2.09 -9.98
C GLY A 120 -15.11 1.57 -9.60
N LEU A 121 -14.48 0.76 -10.44
CA LEU A 121 -13.07 0.39 -10.36
C LEU A 121 -12.24 1.48 -11.05
N GLY A 122 -11.53 2.26 -10.22
CA GLY A 122 -10.56 3.22 -10.76
C GLY A 122 -9.41 2.51 -11.47
N SER A 123 -9.00 3.00 -12.63
CA SER A 123 -7.67 2.73 -13.18
C SER A 123 -6.67 3.64 -12.48
N TYR A 124 -5.71 3.05 -11.79
CA TYR A 124 -4.63 3.76 -11.10
C TYR A 124 -3.31 3.57 -11.85
N ALA A 125 -2.53 4.64 -11.94
CA ALA A 125 -1.17 4.58 -12.45
C ALA A 125 -0.18 4.98 -11.37
N VAL A 126 1.05 4.49 -11.50
CA VAL A 126 2.17 4.95 -10.67
C VAL A 126 2.39 6.43 -10.93
N HIS A 127 2.16 7.25 -9.91
CA HIS A 127 2.34 8.69 -9.93
C HIS A 127 3.75 9.09 -9.51
N GLU A 128 4.25 8.45 -8.46
CA GLU A 128 5.58 8.67 -7.89
C GLU A 128 6.13 7.35 -7.38
N PHE A 129 7.45 7.20 -7.44
CA PHE A 129 8.14 6.21 -6.64
C PHE A 129 9.34 6.88 -5.99
N ARG A 130 9.65 6.50 -4.77
CA ARG A 130 10.79 7.04 -4.03
C ARG A 130 11.43 5.97 -3.17
N ARG A 131 12.75 6.04 -3.07
CA ARG A 131 13.50 5.33 -2.04
C ARG A 131 13.56 6.24 -0.81
N CYS A 132 13.01 5.77 0.31
CA CYS A 132 13.10 6.47 1.58
C CYS A 132 14.46 6.15 2.19
N ASN A 133 15.44 7.06 1.99
CA ASN A 133 16.70 6.98 2.73
C ASN A 133 16.42 7.50 4.15
N SER A 134 16.58 6.63 5.14
CA SER A 134 16.76 7.04 6.55
C SER A 134 18.09 7.76 6.76
#